data_AF-A0AAW1SLU3-F1
#
_entry.id   AF-A0AAW1SLU3-F1
#
_cell.length_a   1.000
_cell.length_b   1.000
_cell.length_c   1.000
_cell.angle_alpha   90.00
_cell.angle_beta   90.00
_cell.angle_gamma   90.00
#
_symmetry.space_group_name_H-M   'P 1'
#
loop_
_entity.id
_entity.type
_entity.pdbx_description
1 polymer ?
#
loop_
_entity_poly.entity_id
_entity_poly.type
_entity_poly.pdbx_seq_one_letter_code
_entity_poly.pdbx_strand_id
1 'polypeptide(L)'
;MIAPGLCQQTLKELQDGKPCVPATTNASWAEDHMDDEAERAALRRCTRQAILREQLSEPLPDLAKISIVLGAVEAPLTVKDTKLQRWPLDLQADIAYATHHLDMFLSEAATNLQKHHCSDTRAKVKMVADLIWSKLTGVFAKDILHAQSVWTFARALAAGKGKGKGKRQLDCAGVVTTTLAVCQRLALDPEHADLAACRFQVSEDHCWLTLGEDGSREASVEVTTDAAAKRGLAADAAAWEGWLYSGGHASVCSPQMCVAALVASMNPSIVARQNTGTDAEGVQLLQESLLKLIHTEHPGAMYPAATCALGDLCEIWGQEDVETALAAGDAESLSQQLASTETATMNLFREAIQQSSLPDGAPGYLWYPYGYAVGFLARRAHFFLQPDVQQLLGSAVAWNKAAAAMRQMLCWCSTAGGAGVLAHYVMTPTDEQLLQDVEGVLEHCCEAPRRLQQAPFALSTLASAPPSSEPGHPAASPQLGPSASGAGIRWLVACLELWDGACWLMRGRAKPAHWLAVLMKAAKCFDPAVRAEAAELAQVTSVPMQRAQQLWGPLNPQAIKPIFEAADVQPAATREIKRRRL
;
A
#
# COMPACT_ATOMS: atom_id res chain seq x y z
N MET A 1 -10.56 24.09 36.19
CA MET A 1 -9.99 25.46 36.33
C MET A 1 -8.98 25.63 35.22
N ILE A 2 -9.37 26.42 34.22
CA ILE A 2 -8.72 26.58 32.92
C ILE A 2 -7.87 27.87 32.99
N ALA A 3 -6.61 27.82 32.57
CA ALA A 3 -5.78 29.00 32.40
C ALA A 3 -5.87 29.47 30.92
N PRO A 4 -6.29 30.72 30.66
CA PRO A 4 -6.31 31.33 29.34
C PRO A 4 -5.03 32.14 29.11
N GLY A 5 -4.31 31.87 28.03
CA GLY A 5 -3.05 32.57 27.77
C GLY A 5 -2.45 32.27 26.41
N LEU A 6 -3.25 32.29 25.34
CA LEU A 6 -2.75 32.27 23.96
C LEU A 6 -3.23 33.52 23.23
N CYS A 7 -2.27 34.42 23.07
CA CYS A 7 -2.09 35.44 22.04
C CYS A 7 -3.33 35.94 21.27
N GLN A 8 -4.02 36.95 21.83
CA GLN A 8 -4.98 37.78 21.10
C GLN A 8 -4.33 38.65 20.01
N GLN A 9 -2.99 38.75 19.97
CA GLN A 9 -2.29 39.63 19.05
C GLN A 9 -2.16 39.03 17.64
N THR A 10 -1.92 37.71 17.54
CA THR A 10 -1.85 36.99 16.25
C THR A 10 -3.22 36.88 15.57
N LEU A 11 -4.29 36.75 16.35
CA LEU A 11 -5.67 36.76 15.85
C LEU A 11 -6.10 38.15 15.34
N LYS A 12 -5.57 39.22 15.92
CA LYS A 12 -5.84 40.60 15.50
C LYS A 12 -5.11 40.97 14.20
N GLU A 13 -3.88 40.50 14.03
CA GLU A 13 -3.08 40.78 12.83
C GLU A 13 -3.59 40.02 11.57
N LEU A 14 -4.20 38.84 11.75
CA LEU A 14 -4.90 38.11 10.69
C LEU A 14 -6.25 38.74 10.30
N GLN A 15 -6.94 39.38 11.26
CA GLN A 15 -8.21 40.08 11.00
C GLN A 15 -8.03 41.44 10.33
N ASP A 16 -6.86 42.07 10.48
CA ASP A 16 -6.57 43.41 9.97
C ASP A 16 -5.98 43.43 8.53
N GLY A 17 -5.88 42.28 7.84
CA GLY A 17 -5.58 42.20 6.41
C GLY A 17 -4.24 42.81 5.96
N LYS A 18 -3.23 42.85 6.84
CA LYS A 18 -1.89 43.37 6.49
C LYS A 18 -1.05 42.28 5.81
N PRO A 19 -0.29 42.60 4.73
CA PRO A 19 0.59 41.63 4.09
C PRO A 19 1.74 41.27 5.01
N CYS A 20 1.92 39.97 5.24
CA CYS A 20 3.08 39.43 5.94
C CYS A 20 4.31 39.55 5.03
N VAL A 21 5.16 40.55 5.29
CA VAL A 21 6.50 40.61 4.69
C VAL A 21 7.43 39.80 5.61
N PRO A 22 8.20 38.82 5.10
CA PRO A 22 9.09 38.06 5.96
C PRO A 22 10.24 38.95 6.40
N ALA A 23 10.24 39.33 7.67
CA ALA A 23 11.37 39.97 8.29
C ALA A 23 12.52 38.95 8.35
N THR A 24 13.61 39.26 7.65
CA THR A 24 14.91 38.65 7.84
C THR A 24 15.38 38.91 9.27
N THR A 25 15.11 37.99 10.19
CA THR A 25 15.68 38.01 11.53
C THR A 25 16.34 36.68 11.82
N ASN A 26 17.65 36.76 12.08
CA ASN A 26 18.52 35.66 12.49
C ASN A 26 17.83 34.72 13.48
N ALA A 27 17.66 33.47 13.08
CA ALA A 27 17.03 32.40 13.84
C ALA A 27 17.86 31.89 15.04
N SER A 28 18.93 32.59 15.45
CA SER A 28 19.83 32.09 16.51
C SER A 28 19.48 32.58 17.93
N TRP A 29 18.38 33.32 18.12
CA TRP A 29 18.04 33.92 19.42
C TRP A 29 16.76 33.34 20.07
N ALA A 30 16.04 32.47 19.38
CA ALA A 30 14.80 31.87 19.90
C ALA A 30 14.99 30.46 20.49
N GLU A 31 16.12 29.79 20.22
CA GLU A 31 16.29 28.37 20.60
C GLU A 31 16.95 28.15 21.98
N ASP A 32 17.66 29.15 22.51
CA ASP A 32 18.42 29.01 23.77
C ASP A 32 17.62 29.32 25.05
N HIS A 33 16.34 29.70 24.95
CA HIS A 33 15.50 30.04 26.12
C HIS A 33 14.15 29.33 26.19
N MET A 34 13.95 28.26 25.40
CA MET A 34 12.72 27.46 25.45
C MET A 34 12.98 26.15 26.21
N ASP A 35 12.77 26.17 27.52
CA ASP A 35 12.98 25.00 28.41
C ASP A 35 11.89 23.91 28.26
N ASP A 36 10.80 24.16 27.51
CA ASP A 36 9.74 23.17 27.34
C ASP A 36 9.92 22.35 26.05
N GLU A 37 10.19 21.05 26.23
CA GLU A 37 10.25 20.06 25.15
C GLU A 37 8.94 19.96 24.37
N ALA A 38 7.80 20.26 25.02
CA ALA A 38 6.49 20.31 24.37
C ALA A 38 6.36 21.49 23.40
N GLU A 39 6.92 22.67 23.73
CA GLU A 39 6.89 23.84 22.85
C GLU A 39 7.83 23.65 21.65
N ARG A 40 9.02 23.07 21.86
CA ARG A 40 9.92 22.68 20.76
C ARG A 40 9.29 21.61 19.86
N ALA A 41 8.56 20.65 20.43
CA ALA A 41 7.81 19.65 19.67
C ALA A 41 6.66 20.27 18.88
N ALA A 42 5.94 21.25 19.44
CA ALA A 42 4.88 21.99 18.76
C ALA A 42 5.43 22.82 17.59
N LEU A 43 6.51 23.57 17.80
CA LEU A 43 7.16 24.37 16.75
C LEU A 43 7.65 23.48 15.60
N ARG A 44 8.29 22.34 15.91
CA ARG A 44 8.75 21.36 14.91
C ARG A 44 7.59 20.76 14.10
N ARG A 45 6.44 20.48 14.73
CA ARG A 45 5.23 20.03 14.03
C ARG A 45 4.69 21.09 13.07
N CYS A 46 4.60 22.34 13.53
CA CYS A 46 4.12 23.46 12.71
C CYS A 46 4.98 23.67 11.46
N THR A 47 6.32 23.65 11.58
CA THR A 47 7.21 23.89 10.45
C THR A 47 7.08 22.84 9.34
N ARG A 48 6.92 21.56 9.69
CA ARG A 48 6.81 20.47 8.70
C ARG A 48 5.49 20.49 7.94
N GLN A 49 4.39 20.66 8.66
CA GLN A 49 3.08 20.81 8.03
C GLN A 49 2.99 22.11 7.21
N ALA A 50 3.64 23.19 7.64
CA ALA A 50 3.70 24.43 6.89
C ALA A 50 4.40 24.24 5.54
N ILE A 51 5.56 23.55 5.53
CA ILE A 51 6.25 23.21 4.28
C ILE A 51 5.32 22.36 3.39
N LEU A 52 4.65 21.35 3.94
CA LEU A 52 3.78 20.51 3.12
C LEU A 52 2.59 21.30 2.55
N ARG A 53 1.92 22.14 3.35
CA ARG A 53 0.81 22.99 2.89
C ARG A 53 1.24 23.97 1.81
N GLU A 54 2.38 24.63 2.00
CA GLU A 54 2.99 25.50 0.98
C GLU A 54 3.13 24.71 -0.33
N GLN A 55 3.78 23.55 -0.28
CA GLN A 55 4.03 22.76 -1.48
C GLN A 55 2.76 22.18 -2.13
N LEU A 56 1.77 21.76 -1.34
CA LEU A 56 0.50 21.25 -1.87
C LEU A 56 -0.36 22.35 -2.51
N SER A 57 -0.15 23.61 -2.14
CA SER A 57 -0.81 24.76 -2.77
C SER A 57 -0.18 25.17 -4.10
N GLU A 58 1.06 24.75 -4.36
CA GLU A 58 1.75 25.02 -5.62
C GLU A 58 1.23 24.11 -6.74
N PRO A 59 1.07 24.63 -7.98
CA PRO A 59 0.72 23.80 -9.13
C PRO A 59 1.74 22.69 -9.41
N LEU A 60 3.02 22.98 -9.13
CA LEU A 60 4.14 22.04 -9.27
C LEU A 60 4.94 22.02 -7.96
N PRO A 61 4.61 21.11 -7.03
CA PRO A 61 5.33 20.96 -5.77
C PRO A 61 6.80 20.58 -6.00
N ASP A 62 7.69 21.12 -5.18
CA ASP A 62 9.12 20.79 -5.21
C ASP A 62 9.38 19.44 -4.51
N LEU A 63 9.29 18.37 -5.29
CA LEU A 63 9.45 16.99 -4.78
C LEU A 63 10.83 16.75 -4.15
N ALA A 64 11.87 17.44 -4.64
CA ALA A 64 13.20 17.36 -4.04
C ALA A 64 13.20 17.90 -2.61
N LYS A 65 12.65 19.10 -2.40
CA LYS A 65 12.54 19.74 -1.08
C LYS A 65 11.73 18.87 -0.12
N ILE A 66 10.58 18.36 -0.55
CA ILE A 66 9.72 17.51 0.29
C ILE A 66 10.44 16.21 0.66
N SER A 67 10.99 15.50 -0.32
CA SER A 67 11.69 14.23 -0.07
C SER A 67 12.93 14.41 0.80
N ILE A 68 13.64 15.54 0.67
CA ILE A 68 14.75 15.93 1.55
C ILE A 68 14.26 16.14 2.99
N VAL A 69 13.17 16.88 3.20
CA VAL A 69 12.59 17.15 4.53
C VAL A 69 12.16 15.84 5.21
N LEU A 70 11.42 14.98 4.50
CA LEU A 70 10.94 13.72 5.05
C LEU A 70 12.11 12.80 5.43
N GLY A 71 13.09 12.65 4.55
CA GLY A 71 14.26 11.82 4.81
C GLY A 71 15.18 12.36 5.92
N ALA A 72 15.32 13.69 6.04
CA ALA A 72 16.07 14.33 7.13
C ALA A 72 15.46 14.06 8.51
N VAL A 73 14.15 13.80 8.55
CA VAL A 73 13.43 13.42 9.77
C VAL A 73 13.45 11.91 10.00
N GLU A 74 13.17 11.11 8.96
CA GLU A 74 13.12 9.65 9.05
C GLU A 74 14.47 9.07 9.49
N ALA A 75 15.56 9.46 8.81
CA ALA A 75 16.88 8.87 9.00
C ALA A 75 17.40 8.88 10.45
N PRO A 76 17.33 9.98 11.24
CA PRO A 76 17.77 9.97 12.63
C PRO A 76 16.79 9.28 13.58
N LEU A 77 15.51 9.10 13.22
CA LEU A 77 14.51 8.45 14.07
C LEU A 77 14.48 6.92 13.88
N THR A 78 14.95 6.41 12.75
CA THR A 78 14.96 4.96 12.45
C THR A 78 16.33 4.29 12.66
N VAL A 79 17.29 5.01 13.26
CA VAL A 79 18.60 4.43 13.57
C VAL A 79 18.47 3.26 14.55
N LYS A 80 19.31 2.25 14.35
CA LYS A 80 19.26 0.98 15.12
C LYS A 80 19.46 1.16 16.62
N ASP A 81 20.29 2.12 17.01
CA ASP A 81 20.54 2.42 18.42
C ASP A 81 19.48 3.40 18.90
N THR A 82 18.49 2.90 19.64
CA THR A 82 17.37 3.71 20.16
C THR A 82 17.85 4.87 21.04
N LYS A 83 19.05 4.79 21.63
CA LYS A 83 19.63 5.90 22.41
C LYS A 83 20.13 7.05 21.54
N LEU A 84 20.37 6.79 20.25
CA LEU A 84 20.77 7.79 19.26
C LEU A 84 19.57 8.35 18.50
N GLN A 85 18.40 7.74 18.63
CA GLN A 85 17.18 8.25 18.03
C GLN A 85 16.83 9.59 18.64
N ARG A 86 16.78 10.61 17.80
CA ARG A 86 16.39 11.96 18.19
C ARG A 86 15.88 12.70 16.98
N TRP A 87 14.95 13.61 17.24
CA TRP A 87 14.59 14.60 16.25
C TRP A 87 15.84 15.39 15.80
N PRO A 88 15.96 15.75 14.51
CA PRO A 88 17.05 16.57 14.03
C PRO A 88 17.08 17.90 14.82
N LEU A 89 18.27 18.24 15.32
CA LEU A 89 18.48 19.44 16.15
C LEU A 89 18.32 20.71 15.30
N ASP A 90 18.95 20.72 14.13
CA ASP A 90 18.87 21.81 13.15
C ASP A 90 18.43 21.25 11.79
N LEU A 91 17.12 21.07 11.65
CA LEU A 91 16.51 20.54 10.42
C LEU A 91 16.79 21.45 9.21
N GLN A 92 16.89 22.78 9.41
CA GLN A 92 17.13 23.71 8.31
C GLN A 92 18.56 23.59 7.77
N ALA A 93 19.56 23.45 8.64
CA ALA A 93 20.93 23.20 8.21
C ALA A 93 21.05 21.84 7.50
N ASP A 94 20.38 20.81 8.00
CA ASP A 94 20.34 19.49 7.36
C ASP A 94 19.73 19.59 5.94
N ILE A 95 18.57 20.23 5.80
CA ILE A 95 17.92 20.48 4.49
C ILE A 95 18.85 21.26 3.57
N ALA A 96 19.45 22.35 4.05
CA ALA A 96 20.35 23.19 3.27
C ALA A 96 21.58 22.41 2.79
N TYR A 97 22.14 21.56 3.65
CA TYR A 97 23.26 20.69 3.32
C TYR A 97 22.91 19.71 2.21
N ALA A 98 21.79 19.00 2.33
CA ALA A 98 21.34 18.06 1.29
C ALA A 98 21.01 18.78 -0.03
N THR A 99 20.34 19.93 0.06
CA THR A 99 19.99 20.76 -1.11
C THR A 99 21.25 21.20 -1.86
N HIS A 100 22.27 21.69 -1.14
CA HIS A 100 23.53 22.09 -1.75
C HIS A 100 24.19 20.96 -2.56
N HIS A 101 24.21 19.73 -2.03
CA HIS A 101 24.77 18.59 -2.75
C HIS A 101 23.94 18.16 -3.95
N LEU A 102 22.60 18.28 -3.86
CA LEU A 102 21.72 18.06 -4.99
C LEU A 102 21.92 19.12 -6.09
N ASP A 103 22.08 20.39 -5.73
CA ASP A 103 22.32 21.49 -6.69
C ASP A 103 23.62 21.32 -7.47
N MET A 104 24.69 20.84 -6.81
CA MET A 104 25.92 20.47 -7.50
C MET A 104 25.69 19.32 -8.49
N PHE A 105 24.88 18.33 -8.11
CA PHE A 105 24.52 17.22 -9.01
C PHE A 105 23.65 17.68 -10.18
N LEU A 106 22.73 18.62 -9.96
CA LEU A 106 21.91 19.22 -11.02
C LEU A 106 22.78 19.91 -12.08
N SER A 107 23.82 20.63 -11.64
CA SER A 107 24.80 21.26 -12.53
C SER A 107 25.57 20.22 -13.36
N GLU A 108 25.94 19.09 -12.75
CA GLU A 108 26.56 17.96 -13.45
C GLU A 108 25.58 17.33 -14.46
N ALA A 109 24.32 17.14 -14.08
CA ALA A 109 23.29 16.56 -14.94
C ALA A 109 23.04 17.43 -16.18
N ALA A 110 22.84 18.74 -16.01
CA ALA A 110 22.69 19.69 -17.11
C ALA A 110 23.88 19.65 -18.08
N THR A 111 25.12 19.65 -17.54
CA THR A 111 26.34 19.53 -18.34
C THR A 111 26.38 18.23 -19.15
N ASN A 112 25.95 17.10 -18.57
CA ASN A 112 25.89 15.82 -19.27
C ASN A 112 24.83 15.82 -20.38
N LEU A 113 23.64 16.38 -20.14
CA LEU A 113 22.60 16.51 -21.16
C LEU A 113 23.08 17.30 -22.37
N GLN A 114 23.77 18.43 -22.13
CA GLN A 114 24.36 19.26 -23.20
C GLN A 114 25.46 18.50 -23.96
N LYS A 115 26.40 17.85 -23.24
CA LYS A 115 27.52 17.11 -23.83
C LYS A 115 27.07 15.94 -24.71
N HIS A 116 26.01 15.26 -24.31
CA HIS A 116 25.51 14.09 -25.02
C HIS A 116 24.45 14.41 -26.08
N HIS A 117 24.11 15.70 -26.26
CA HIS A 117 23.15 16.16 -27.26
C HIS A 117 21.81 15.39 -27.21
N CYS A 118 21.31 15.09 -26.00
CA CYS A 118 20.05 14.38 -25.82
C CYS A 118 18.89 15.27 -26.32
N SER A 119 18.37 14.98 -27.51
CA SER A 119 17.38 15.82 -28.20
C SER A 119 15.93 15.54 -27.80
N ASP A 120 15.61 14.32 -27.37
CA ASP A 120 14.27 13.94 -26.94
C ASP A 120 14.19 13.69 -25.42
N THR A 121 12.99 13.88 -24.87
CA THR A 121 12.72 13.82 -23.43
C THR A 121 13.06 12.47 -22.82
N ARG A 122 12.80 11.37 -23.53
CA ARG A 122 13.11 10.01 -23.07
C ARG A 122 14.62 9.79 -22.91
N ALA A 123 15.40 10.24 -23.89
CA ALA A 123 16.85 10.19 -23.84
C ALA A 123 17.41 11.03 -22.68
N LYS A 124 16.82 12.21 -22.41
CA LYS A 124 17.18 13.03 -21.26
C LYS A 124 16.88 12.32 -19.93
N VAL A 125 15.68 11.76 -19.76
CA VAL A 125 15.30 10.98 -18.56
C VAL A 125 16.25 9.81 -18.33
N LYS A 126 16.55 9.04 -19.40
CA LYS A 126 17.50 7.93 -19.33
C LYS A 126 18.89 8.40 -18.87
N MET A 127 19.39 9.51 -19.41
CA MET A 127 20.68 10.07 -19.04
C MET A 127 20.71 10.48 -17.55
N VAL A 128 19.65 11.12 -17.06
CA VAL A 128 19.52 11.46 -15.64
C VAL A 128 19.55 10.19 -14.78
N ALA A 129 18.75 9.17 -15.13
CA ALA A 129 18.73 7.91 -14.42
C ALA A 129 20.10 7.22 -14.41
N ASP A 130 20.76 7.12 -15.56
CA ASP A 130 22.12 6.55 -15.67
C ASP A 130 23.13 7.30 -14.81
N LEU A 131 23.05 8.63 -14.77
CA LEU A 131 23.91 9.46 -13.96
C LEU A 131 23.67 9.22 -12.46
N ILE A 132 22.41 9.14 -12.00
CA ILE A 132 22.07 8.79 -10.62
C ILE A 132 22.68 7.43 -10.26
N TRP A 133 22.45 6.40 -11.09
CA TRP A 133 23.00 5.06 -10.90
C TRP A 133 24.52 5.05 -10.81
N SER A 134 25.22 5.91 -11.58
CA SER A 134 26.68 6.02 -11.53
C SER A 134 27.22 6.52 -10.18
N LYS A 135 26.39 7.17 -9.36
CA LYS A 135 26.74 7.65 -8.01
C LYS A 135 26.44 6.63 -6.92
N LEU A 136 25.57 5.65 -7.21
CA LEU A 136 25.24 4.56 -6.30
C LEU A 136 26.31 3.45 -6.37
N THR A 137 26.34 2.57 -5.37
CA THR A 137 27.19 1.38 -5.41
C THR A 137 26.71 0.46 -6.52
N GLY A 138 27.62 -0.09 -7.34
CA GLY A 138 27.28 -0.97 -8.45
C GLY A 138 26.66 -2.33 -8.09
N VAL A 139 26.30 -2.55 -6.81
CA VAL A 139 25.51 -3.70 -6.36
C VAL A 139 24.18 -3.18 -5.89
N PHE A 140 23.12 -3.48 -6.64
CA PHE A 140 21.74 -3.29 -6.20
C PHE A 140 21.42 -4.35 -5.14
N ALA A 141 20.94 -3.90 -3.98
CA ALA A 141 20.31 -4.81 -3.03
C ALA A 141 18.82 -4.48 -3.02
N LYS A 142 17.98 -5.49 -3.24
CA LYS A 142 16.54 -5.37 -3.07
C LYS A 142 16.25 -5.15 -1.57
N ASP A 143 15.15 -4.47 -1.27
CA ASP A 143 14.57 -4.39 0.09
C ASP A 143 15.48 -3.69 1.12
N ILE A 144 16.15 -2.61 0.71
CA ILE A 144 16.91 -1.77 1.63
C ILE A 144 15.96 -0.77 2.28
N LEU A 145 15.88 -0.79 3.60
CA LEU A 145 15.08 0.17 4.37
C LEU A 145 15.73 1.56 4.36
N HIS A 146 14.89 2.60 4.38
CA HIS A 146 15.29 4.03 4.39
C HIS A 146 16.09 4.49 3.16
N ALA A 147 15.87 3.83 2.01
CA ALA A 147 16.58 4.07 0.75
C ALA A 147 15.71 4.72 -0.35
N GLN A 148 14.53 5.21 0.02
CA GLN A 148 13.48 5.71 -0.87
C GLN A 148 13.52 7.24 -1.12
N SER A 149 14.38 7.99 -0.42
CA SER A 149 14.33 9.47 -0.43
C SER A 149 15.50 10.14 -1.18
N VAL A 150 15.23 11.34 -1.73
CA VAL A 150 16.25 12.24 -2.29
C VAL A 150 17.27 12.65 -1.22
N TRP A 151 16.85 12.72 0.06
CA TRP A 151 17.76 12.89 1.19
C TRP A 151 18.88 11.86 1.19
N THR A 152 18.52 10.57 1.10
CA THR A 152 19.49 9.46 1.09
C THR A 152 20.48 9.60 -0.07
N PHE A 153 19.99 10.00 -1.25
CA PHE A 153 20.84 10.29 -2.40
C PHE A 153 21.80 11.47 -2.17
N ALA A 154 21.28 12.62 -1.71
CA ALA A 154 22.08 13.81 -1.46
C ALA A 154 23.17 13.56 -0.40
N ARG A 155 22.85 12.82 0.66
CA ARG A 155 23.81 12.38 1.68
C ARG A 155 24.86 11.42 1.11
N ALA A 156 24.47 10.54 0.18
CA ALA A 156 25.38 9.64 -0.52
C ALA A 156 26.38 10.40 -1.41
N LEU A 157 25.96 11.49 -2.06
CA LEU A 157 26.86 12.39 -2.82
C LEU A 157 27.91 13.03 -1.91
N ALA A 158 27.48 13.49 -0.73
CA ALA A 158 28.32 14.21 0.22
C ALA A 158 29.42 13.37 0.87
N ALA A 159 29.17 12.07 1.09
CA ALA A 159 30.11 11.16 1.73
C ALA A 159 31.40 10.87 0.93
N GLY A 160 31.49 11.35 -0.33
CA GLY A 160 32.66 11.19 -1.19
C GLY A 160 32.98 9.72 -1.54
N LYS A 161 34.09 9.45 -2.24
CA LYS A 161 34.53 8.07 -2.56
C LYS A 161 35.31 7.39 -1.41
N GLY A 162 35.37 8.01 -0.23
CA GLY A 162 36.18 7.57 0.91
C GLY A 162 35.60 6.37 1.66
N LYS A 163 36.46 5.70 2.44
CA LYS A 163 36.23 4.45 3.22
C LYS A 163 35.23 4.59 4.39
N GLY A 164 34.20 5.43 4.27
CA GLY A 164 33.05 5.46 5.18
C GLY A 164 32.06 4.36 4.77
N LYS A 165 31.78 3.42 5.68
CA LYS A 165 30.95 2.21 5.47
C LYS A 165 29.44 2.50 5.32
N GLY A 166 29.05 3.56 4.61
CA GLY A 166 27.66 3.77 4.19
C GLY A 166 27.45 3.14 2.81
N LYS A 167 26.47 2.25 2.65
CA LYS A 167 26.07 1.79 1.33
C LYS A 167 25.41 2.98 0.61
N ARG A 168 26.02 3.46 -0.48
CA ARG A 168 25.40 4.46 -1.37
C ARG A 168 24.35 3.77 -2.22
N GLN A 169 23.18 3.54 -1.65
CA GLN A 169 22.13 2.78 -2.32
C GLN A 169 20.80 3.52 -2.19
N LEU A 170 19.99 3.37 -3.23
CA LEU A 170 18.57 3.68 -3.23
C LEU A 170 17.84 2.36 -3.51
N ASP A 171 16.61 2.25 -3.03
CA ASP A 171 15.70 1.20 -3.48
C ASP A 171 15.07 1.58 -4.85
N CYS A 172 14.14 0.76 -5.35
CA CYS A 172 13.47 1.04 -6.61
C CYS A 172 12.75 2.40 -6.57
N ALA A 173 11.89 2.63 -5.58
CA ALA A 173 11.14 3.88 -5.46
C ALA A 173 12.05 5.11 -5.32
N GLY A 174 13.16 5.00 -4.61
CA GLY A 174 14.13 6.07 -4.41
C GLY A 174 14.83 6.50 -5.70
N VAL A 175 15.18 5.55 -6.58
CA VAL A 175 15.75 5.89 -7.90
C VAL A 175 14.72 6.63 -8.76
N VAL A 176 13.47 6.17 -8.82
CA VAL A 176 12.41 6.84 -9.61
C VAL A 176 12.15 8.23 -9.05
N THR A 177 11.96 8.35 -7.73
CA THR A 177 11.73 9.60 -7.02
C THR A 177 12.85 10.61 -7.28
N THR A 178 14.10 10.17 -7.13
CA THR A 178 15.26 11.03 -7.37
C THR A 178 15.35 11.45 -8.84
N THR A 179 15.08 10.53 -9.77
CA THR A 179 15.08 10.84 -11.21
C THR A 179 14.01 11.88 -11.55
N LEU A 180 12.78 11.72 -11.04
CA LEU A 180 11.70 12.68 -11.25
C LEU A 180 12.04 14.05 -10.66
N ALA A 181 12.50 14.09 -9.41
CA ALA A 181 12.86 15.33 -8.72
C ALA A 181 13.97 16.09 -9.48
N VAL A 182 14.97 15.38 -9.99
CA VAL A 182 16.03 15.97 -10.83
C VAL A 182 15.45 16.48 -12.16
N CYS A 183 14.59 15.71 -12.83
CA CYS A 183 13.96 16.13 -14.08
C CYS A 183 13.10 17.39 -13.89
N GLN A 184 12.31 17.47 -12.81
CA GLN A 184 11.49 18.65 -12.50
C GLN A 184 12.34 19.89 -12.24
N ARG A 185 13.46 19.76 -11.49
CA ARG A 185 14.37 20.89 -11.25
C ARG A 185 15.10 21.33 -12.52
N LEU A 186 15.52 20.38 -13.37
CA LEU A 186 16.13 20.72 -14.67
C LEU A 186 15.12 21.42 -15.59
N ALA A 187 13.84 21.06 -15.53
CA ALA A 187 12.80 21.68 -16.35
C ALA A 187 12.53 23.17 -16.05
N LEU A 188 13.09 23.71 -14.95
CA LEU A 188 13.10 25.14 -14.68
C LEU A 188 14.02 25.91 -15.65
N ASP A 189 14.98 25.22 -16.26
CA ASP A 189 15.77 25.76 -17.37
C ASP A 189 14.98 25.59 -18.68
N PRO A 190 14.73 26.67 -19.45
CA PRO A 190 14.08 26.60 -20.75
C PRO A 190 14.68 25.58 -21.73
N GLU A 191 15.99 25.28 -21.65
CA GLU A 191 16.65 24.26 -22.49
C GLU A 191 16.17 22.84 -22.21
N HIS A 192 15.55 22.62 -21.05
CA HIS A 192 15.12 21.32 -20.54
C HIS A 192 13.65 21.31 -20.11
N ALA A 193 12.86 22.32 -20.50
CA ALA A 193 11.45 22.47 -20.14
C ALA A 193 10.57 21.27 -20.53
N ASP A 194 10.98 20.49 -21.53
CA ASP A 194 10.31 19.24 -21.93
C ASP A 194 10.33 18.16 -20.83
N LEU A 195 11.30 18.19 -19.91
CA LEU A 195 11.33 17.31 -18.74
C LEU A 195 10.16 17.56 -17.78
N ALA A 196 9.47 18.70 -17.86
CA ALA A 196 8.23 18.95 -17.12
C ALA A 196 7.09 18.02 -17.52
N ALA A 197 7.19 17.30 -18.65
CA ALA A 197 6.23 16.28 -19.06
C ALA A 197 6.36 14.97 -18.28
N CYS A 198 7.44 14.78 -17.51
CA CYS A 198 7.62 13.59 -16.70
C CYS A 198 6.58 13.53 -15.59
N ARG A 199 5.97 12.36 -15.40
CA ARG A 199 5.07 12.04 -14.30
C ARG A 199 5.55 10.81 -13.57
N PHE A 200 5.24 10.74 -12.28
CA PHE A 200 5.39 9.52 -11.49
C PHE A 200 4.23 8.60 -11.83
N GLN A 201 4.49 7.33 -12.09
CA GLN A 201 3.45 6.31 -12.25
C GLN A 201 3.71 5.18 -11.24
N VAL A 202 2.67 4.80 -10.50
CA VAL A 202 2.77 3.91 -9.34
C VAL A 202 1.75 2.79 -9.48
N SER A 203 2.25 1.55 -9.51
CA SER A 203 1.45 0.34 -9.30
C SER A 203 1.56 -0.09 -7.83
N GLU A 204 1.05 -1.28 -7.52
CA GLU A 204 1.05 -1.81 -6.16
C GLU A 204 2.43 -2.31 -5.70
N ASP A 205 3.32 -2.69 -6.62
CA ASP A 205 4.66 -3.23 -6.29
C ASP A 205 5.79 -2.62 -7.13
N HIS A 206 5.48 -1.63 -7.96
CA HIS A 206 6.47 -0.96 -8.80
C HIS A 206 6.15 0.50 -9.03
N CYS A 207 7.16 1.25 -9.42
CA CYS A 207 6.97 2.59 -9.94
C CYS A 207 7.98 2.89 -11.03
N TRP A 208 7.60 3.80 -11.92
CA TRP A 208 8.39 4.23 -13.07
C TRP A 208 8.00 5.67 -13.43
N LEU A 209 8.63 6.21 -14.47
CA LEU A 209 8.26 7.51 -15.01
C LEU A 209 7.42 7.34 -16.26
N THR A 210 6.46 8.22 -16.50
CA THR A 210 5.75 8.28 -17.79
C THR A 210 5.89 9.67 -18.41
N LEU A 211 5.91 9.72 -19.74
CA LEU A 211 6.02 10.96 -20.51
C LEU A 211 4.63 11.38 -20.97
N GLY A 212 4.04 12.39 -20.33
CA GLY A 212 2.68 12.83 -20.58
C GLY A 212 1.67 12.29 -19.56
N GLU A 213 0.39 12.33 -19.91
CA GLU A 213 -0.72 12.14 -18.96
C GLU A 213 -1.52 10.84 -19.19
N ASP A 214 -1.29 10.13 -20.30
CA ASP A 214 -2.11 8.98 -20.69
C ASP A 214 -1.77 7.68 -19.96
N GLY A 215 -0.62 7.63 -19.27
CA GLY A 215 -0.16 6.43 -18.57
C GLY A 215 0.09 5.22 -19.46
N SER A 216 0.22 5.43 -20.78
CA SER A 216 0.38 4.34 -21.75
C SER A 216 1.72 3.62 -21.61
N ARG A 217 1.76 2.37 -22.08
CA ARG A 217 3.00 1.58 -22.10
C ARG A 217 4.07 2.29 -22.92
N GLU A 218 3.74 2.85 -24.07
CA GLU A 218 4.69 3.53 -24.96
C GLU A 218 5.22 4.84 -24.36
N ALA A 219 4.46 5.49 -23.47
CA ALA A 219 4.88 6.66 -22.71
C ALA A 219 5.71 6.30 -21.47
N SER A 220 5.57 5.08 -20.94
CA SER A 220 6.35 4.60 -19.79
C SER A 220 7.87 4.63 -20.03
N VAL A 221 8.64 4.86 -18.98
CA VAL A 221 10.10 4.96 -18.97
C VAL A 221 10.63 4.24 -17.74
N GLU A 222 11.23 3.07 -17.96
CA GLU A 222 11.90 2.31 -16.91
C GLU A 222 13.18 3.00 -16.43
N VAL A 223 13.38 3.14 -15.12
CA VAL A 223 14.59 3.80 -14.56
C VAL A 223 15.27 3.00 -13.44
N THR A 224 14.60 1.97 -12.92
CA THR A 224 14.99 1.18 -11.73
C THR A 224 15.59 -0.18 -12.03
N THR A 225 15.74 -0.55 -13.30
CA THR A 225 16.17 -1.89 -13.68
C THR A 225 17.66 -2.14 -13.39
N ASP A 226 17.97 -3.32 -12.86
CA ASP A 226 19.34 -3.83 -12.67
C ASP A 226 20.10 -3.98 -14.00
N ALA A 227 19.38 -4.29 -15.08
CA ALA A 227 19.88 -4.27 -16.44
C ALA A 227 19.93 -2.84 -17.00
N ALA A 228 21.11 -2.22 -17.01
CA ALA A 228 21.31 -0.86 -17.56
C ALA A 228 20.75 -0.67 -18.99
N ALA A 229 20.67 -1.74 -19.78
CA ALA A 229 20.10 -1.73 -21.13
C ALA A 229 18.57 -1.52 -21.17
N LYS A 230 17.85 -1.80 -20.08
CA LYS A 230 16.40 -1.61 -20.00
C LYS A 230 16.01 -0.19 -19.55
N ARG A 231 16.93 0.57 -18.94
CA ARG A 231 16.66 1.95 -18.53
C ARG A 231 16.36 2.85 -19.74
N GLY A 232 15.36 3.71 -19.62
CA GLY A 232 14.87 4.58 -20.69
C GLY A 232 13.90 3.91 -21.65
N LEU A 233 13.75 2.58 -21.62
CA LEU A 233 12.81 1.86 -22.47
C LEU A 233 11.40 1.90 -21.88
N ALA A 234 10.41 1.67 -22.73
CA ALA A 234 9.06 1.35 -22.29
C ALA A 234 9.05 0.02 -21.51
N ALA A 235 8.05 -0.12 -20.64
CA ALA A 235 7.77 -1.37 -19.95
C ALA A 235 7.58 -2.53 -20.94
N ASP A 236 8.03 -3.72 -20.55
CA ASP A 236 7.89 -4.93 -21.36
C ASP A 236 6.41 -5.27 -21.58
N ALA A 237 6.06 -5.72 -22.79
CA ALA A 237 4.68 -6.04 -23.16
C ALA A 237 4.03 -7.08 -22.23
N ALA A 238 4.76 -8.16 -21.93
CA ALA A 238 4.23 -9.25 -21.13
C ALA A 238 4.14 -8.84 -19.66
N ALA A 239 5.08 -8.01 -19.18
CA ALA A 239 5.01 -7.48 -17.82
C ALA A 239 3.88 -6.46 -17.66
N TRP A 240 3.59 -5.64 -18.68
CA TRP A 240 2.53 -4.63 -18.67
C TRP A 240 1.13 -5.21 -18.40
N GLU A 241 0.86 -6.41 -18.91
CA GLU A 241 -0.39 -7.15 -18.65
C GLU A 241 -0.42 -7.84 -17.27
N GLY A 242 0.72 -7.89 -16.58
CA GLY A 242 0.87 -8.47 -15.25
C GLY A 242 0.49 -7.50 -14.13
N TRP A 243 0.53 -8.01 -12.90
CA TRP A 243 0.17 -7.23 -11.71
C TRP A 243 1.21 -6.17 -11.37
N LEU A 244 2.49 -6.43 -11.64
CA LEU A 244 3.57 -5.44 -11.46
C LEU A 244 3.27 -4.08 -12.11
N TYR A 245 2.52 -4.03 -13.21
CA TYR A 245 2.08 -2.80 -13.90
C TYR A 245 0.58 -2.56 -13.81
N SER A 246 -0.10 -3.26 -12.91
CA SER A 246 -1.56 -3.22 -12.71
C SER A 246 -2.35 -3.42 -14.00
N GLY A 247 -1.87 -4.26 -14.92
CA GLY A 247 -2.53 -4.52 -16.20
C GLY A 247 -2.64 -3.26 -17.07
N GLY A 248 -1.73 -2.30 -16.89
CA GLY A 248 -1.76 -0.99 -17.53
C GLY A 248 -2.65 0.06 -16.85
N HIS A 249 -3.16 -0.21 -15.65
CA HIS A 249 -4.07 0.67 -14.91
C HIS A 249 -3.41 1.25 -13.64
N ALA A 250 -2.08 1.31 -13.61
CA ALA A 250 -1.33 1.94 -12.54
C ALA A 250 -1.65 3.45 -12.45
N SER A 251 -1.58 4.00 -11.24
CA SER A 251 -1.93 5.40 -10.98
C SER A 251 -0.91 6.34 -11.61
N VAL A 252 -1.33 7.14 -12.58
CA VAL A 252 -0.54 8.28 -13.07
C VAL A 252 -0.69 9.43 -12.09
N CYS A 253 0.36 9.72 -11.34
CA CYS A 253 0.29 10.71 -10.28
C CYS A 253 0.25 12.14 -10.86
N SER A 254 -0.75 12.90 -10.44
CA SER A 254 -0.68 14.37 -10.51
C SER A 254 0.50 14.89 -9.66
N PRO A 255 0.93 16.15 -9.85
CA PRO A 255 1.99 16.74 -9.04
C PRO A 255 1.72 16.63 -7.52
N GLN A 256 0.47 16.82 -7.09
CA GLN A 256 0.06 16.71 -5.69
C GLN A 256 -0.02 15.24 -5.24
N MET A 257 -0.46 14.30 -6.10
CA MET A 257 -0.40 12.87 -5.78
C MET A 257 1.04 12.38 -5.57
N CYS A 258 2.02 12.97 -6.27
CA CYS A 258 3.44 12.65 -6.04
C CYS A 258 3.85 12.98 -4.60
N VAL A 259 3.33 14.07 -4.03
CA VAL A 259 3.53 14.43 -2.62
C VAL A 259 2.93 13.36 -1.71
N ALA A 260 1.70 12.92 -1.97
CA ALA A 260 1.07 11.84 -1.21
C ALA A 260 1.85 10.52 -1.30
N ALA A 261 2.41 10.20 -2.46
CA ALA A 261 3.26 9.02 -2.64
C ALA A 261 4.55 9.11 -1.80
N LEU A 262 5.20 10.28 -1.73
CA LEU A 262 6.37 10.49 -0.86
C LEU A 262 6.03 10.28 0.61
N VAL A 263 4.91 10.84 1.09
CA VAL A 263 4.46 10.68 2.48
C VAL A 263 4.08 9.21 2.75
N ALA A 264 3.34 8.56 1.87
CA ALA A 264 2.98 7.15 2.00
C ALA A 264 4.21 6.22 2.00
N SER A 265 5.30 6.62 1.33
CA SER A 265 6.55 5.85 1.29
C SER A 265 7.45 6.01 2.52
N MET A 266 7.09 6.86 3.48
CA MET A 266 7.85 6.97 4.74
C MET A 266 7.90 5.61 5.43
N ASN A 267 9.07 5.23 5.95
CA ASN A 267 9.30 3.91 6.52
C ASN A 267 9.63 4.04 8.01
N PRO A 268 8.70 3.68 8.91
CA PRO A 268 8.93 3.79 10.34
C PRO A 268 9.80 2.67 10.91
N SER A 269 10.06 1.58 10.19
CA SER A 269 10.69 0.40 10.77
C SER A 269 12.13 0.63 11.23
N ILE A 270 12.44 0.26 12.47
CA ILE A 270 13.78 0.33 13.04
C ILE A 270 14.52 -0.98 12.76
N VAL A 271 15.57 -0.94 11.97
CA VAL A 271 16.29 -2.16 11.53
C VAL A 271 17.15 -2.76 12.64
N ALA A 272 16.61 -3.54 13.57
CA ALA A 272 17.45 -4.40 14.41
C ALA A 272 18.09 -5.55 13.57
N ARG A 273 19.24 -6.10 14.01
CA ARG A 273 19.94 -7.23 13.32
C ARG A 273 19.09 -8.51 13.26
N GLN A 274 18.02 -8.55 14.02
CA GLN A 274 16.94 -9.53 14.02
C GLN A 274 15.68 -8.69 13.84
N ASN A 275 14.74 -9.13 13.01
CA ASN A 275 13.45 -8.46 12.84
C ASN A 275 12.73 -8.42 14.20
N THR A 276 12.92 -7.34 14.98
CA THR A 276 12.28 -7.18 16.30
C THR A 276 10.84 -6.69 16.17
N GLY A 277 10.40 -6.32 14.97
CA GLY A 277 9.07 -5.74 14.74
C GLY A 277 8.88 -4.41 15.47
N THR A 278 9.92 -3.55 15.49
CA THR A 278 9.87 -2.26 16.20
C THR A 278 9.85 -1.11 15.20
N ASP A 279 8.88 -0.22 15.35
CA ASP A 279 8.72 0.97 14.53
C ASP A 279 9.03 2.25 15.31
N ALA A 280 9.50 3.28 14.61
CA ALA A 280 9.75 4.60 15.13
C ALA A 280 8.43 5.37 15.20
N GLU A 281 7.86 5.44 16.40
CA GLU A 281 6.61 6.15 16.71
C GLU A 281 6.57 7.57 16.13
N GLY A 282 7.66 8.33 16.27
CA GLY A 282 7.77 9.69 15.75
C GLY A 282 7.65 9.79 14.22
N VAL A 283 8.02 8.75 13.48
CA VAL A 283 7.85 8.66 12.03
C VAL A 283 6.40 8.30 11.69
N GLN A 284 5.80 7.35 12.39
CA GLN A 284 4.38 6.98 12.21
C GLN A 284 3.44 8.16 12.48
N LEU A 285 3.66 8.89 13.58
CA LEU A 285 2.90 10.09 13.94
C LEU A 285 3.02 11.18 12.87
N LEU A 286 4.22 11.38 12.32
CA LEU A 286 4.42 12.35 11.25
C LEU A 286 3.70 11.90 9.98
N GLN A 287 3.88 10.65 9.56
CA GLN A 287 3.25 10.09 8.38
C GLN A 287 1.73 10.19 8.45
N GLU A 288 1.13 9.78 9.58
CA GLU A 288 -0.31 9.86 9.80
C GLU A 288 -0.79 11.32 9.74
N SER A 289 -0.10 12.22 10.44
CA SER A 289 -0.48 13.63 10.46
C SER A 289 -0.43 14.28 9.07
N LEU A 290 0.56 13.95 8.25
CA LEU A 290 0.69 14.47 6.89
C LEU A 290 -0.34 13.83 5.94
N LEU A 291 -0.61 12.53 6.06
CA LEU A 291 -1.66 11.87 5.26
C LEU A 291 -3.06 12.39 5.62
N LYS A 292 -3.37 12.61 6.91
CA LYS A 292 -4.63 13.25 7.35
C LYS A 292 -4.77 14.66 6.78
N LEU A 293 -3.67 15.42 6.75
CA LEU A 293 -3.64 16.77 6.16
C LEU A 293 -3.94 16.70 4.67
N ILE A 294 -3.29 15.81 3.92
CA ILE A 294 -3.56 15.63 2.48
C ILE A 294 -5.00 15.19 2.27
N HIS A 295 -5.48 14.17 3.00
CA HIS A 295 -6.84 13.66 2.88
C HIS A 295 -7.91 14.74 3.14
N THR A 296 -7.68 15.60 4.13
CA THR A 296 -8.63 16.66 4.51
C THR A 296 -8.57 17.90 3.61
N GLU A 297 -7.36 18.40 3.34
CA GLU A 297 -7.15 19.69 2.66
C GLU A 297 -7.00 19.51 1.13
N HIS A 298 -6.56 18.34 0.67
CA HIS A 298 -6.30 18.02 -0.74
C HIS A 298 -6.76 16.59 -1.11
N PRO A 299 -8.03 16.22 -0.94
CA PRO A 299 -8.51 14.84 -1.14
C PRO A 299 -8.22 14.29 -2.55
N GLY A 300 -8.18 15.14 -3.59
CA GLY A 300 -7.80 14.73 -4.95
C GLY A 300 -6.34 14.32 -5.14
N ALA A 301 -5.48 14.53 -4.14
CA ALA A 301 -4.12 14.02 -4.11
C ALA A 301 -4.02 12.61 -3.50
N MET A 302 -5.07 12.15 -2.80
CA MET A 302 -5.13 10.80 -2.27
C MET A 302 -5.36 9.80 -3.41
N TYR A 303 -4.71 8.66 -3.30
CA TYR A 303 -4.84 7.53 -4.22
C TYR A 303 -4.85 6.23 -3.39
N PRO A 304 -5.28 5.10 -3.97
CA PRO A 304 -5.61 3.90 -3.19
C PRO A 304 -4.55 3.49 -2.17
N ALA A 305 -3.27 3.44 -2.54
CA ALA A 305 -2.21 3.04 -1.61
C ALA A 305 -1.97 4.06 -0.48
N ALA A 306 -2.04 5.37 -0.76
CA ALA A 306 -1.94 6.39 0.29
C ALA A 306 -3.15 6.35 1.24
N THR A 307 -4.34 6.08 0.72
CA THR A 307 -5.56 5.92 1.52
C THR A 307 -5.46 4.66 2.40
N CYS A 308 -4.95 3.55 1.86
CA CYS A 308 -4.66 2.34 2.62
C CYS A 308 -3.62 2.57 3.73
N ALA A 309 -2.53 3.28 3.42
CA ALA A 309 -1.50 3.63 4.41
C ALA A 309 -2.08 4.47 5.57
N LEU A 310 -2.97 5.43 5.27
CA LEU A 310 -3.68 6.18 6.30
C LEU A 310 -4.64 5.29 7.10
N GLY A 311 -5.31 4.33 6.44
CA GLY A 311 -6.14 3.32 7.10
C GLY A 311 -5.36 2.52 8.13
N ASP A 312 -4.23 1.93 7.74
CA ASP A 312 -3.38 1.15 8.65
C ASP A 312 -2.88 1.98 9.84
N LEU A 313 -2.47 3.24 9.61
CA LEU A 313 -2.05 4.12 10.70
C LEU A 313 -3.20 4.41 11.66
N CYS A 314 -4.41 4.68 11.15
CA CYS A 314 -5.60 4.85 11.99
C CYS A 314 -5.93 3.59 12.81
N GLU A 315 -5.72 2.39 12.24
CA GLU A 315 -5.87 1.13 12.98
C GLU A 315 -4.86 1.05 14.13
N ILE A 316 -3.58 1.32 13.87
CA ILE A 316 -2.50 1.23 14.86
C ILE A 316 -2.81 2.14 16.07
N TRP A 317 -3.15 3.41 15.83
CA TRP A 317 -3.44 4.35 16.91
C TRP A 317 -4.76 4.03 17.62
N GLY A 318 -5.80 3.63 16.89
CA GLY A 318 -7.05 3.20 17.53
C GLY A 318 -6.89 1.91 18.32
N GLN A 319 -5.91 1.06 17.97
CA GLN A 319 -5.60 -0.16 18.72
C GLN A 319 -4.98 0.15 20.09
N GLU A 320 -4.18 1.21 20.23
CA GLU A 320 -3.63 1.65 21.52
C GLU A 320 -4.74 2.07 22.51
N ASP A 321 -5.76 2.79 22.01
CA ASP A 321 -6.94 3.15 22.80
C ASP A 321 -7.75 1.91 23.23
N VAL A 322 -7.89 0.94 22.32
CA VAL A 322 -8.56 -0.35 22.58
C VAL A 322 -7.82 -1.15 23.66
N GLU A 323 -6.50 -1.23 23.59
CA GLU A 323 -5.66 -1.94 24.56
C GLU A 323 -5.68 -1.26 25.93
N THR A 324 -5.68 0.08 25.96
CA THR A 324 -5.82 0.86 27.19
C THR A 324 -7.15 0.56 27.89
N ALA A 325 -8.26 0.53 27.12
CA ALA A 325 -9.57 0.21 27.66
C ALA A 325 -9.67 -1.25 28.17
N LEU A 326 -9.07 -2.19 27.43
CA LEU A 326 -8.98 -3.60 27.83
C LEU A 326 -8.19 -3.77 29.13
N ALA A 327 -7.02 -3.13 29.24
CA ALA A 327 -6.18 -3.16 30.45
C ALA A 327 -6.87 -2.54 31.67
N ALA A 328 -7.72 -1.52 31.46
CA ALA A 328 -8.54 -0.91 32.50
C ALA A 328 -9.72 -1.80 32.95
N GLY A 329 -10.04 -2.87 32.21
CA GLY A 329 -11.21 -3.71 32.47
C GLY A 329 -12.53 -2.97 32.23
N ASP A 330 -12.54 -1.96 31.36
CA ASP A 330 -13.72 -1.14 31.06
C ASP A 330 -14.39 -1.62 29.78
N ALA A 331 -15.44 -2.45 29.92
CA ALA A 331 -16.15 -3.03 28.79
C ALA A 331 -16.91 -2.01 27.93
N GLU A 332 -17.37 -0.90 28.54
CA GLU A 332 -18.10 0.17 27.83
C GLU A 332 -17.12 0.97 26.97
N SER A 333 -16.02 1.43 27.57
CA SER A 333 -14.93 2.11 26.86
C SER A 333 -14.36 1.22 25.75
N LEU A 334 -14.09 -0.06 26.03
CA LEU A 334 -13.60 -1.00 25.03
C LEU A 334 -14.57 -1.10 23.84
N SER A 335 -15.87 -1.24 24.11
CA SER A 335 -16.89 -1.32 23.06
C SER A 335 -16.97 -0.04 22.21
N GLN A 336 -16.84 1.13 22.85
CA GLN A 336 -16.83 2.42 22.17
C GLN A 336 -15.59 2.59 21.29
N GLN A 337 -14.40 2.30 21.81
CA GLN A 337 -13.15 2.45 21.06
C GLN A 337 -13.08 1.49 19.87
N LEU A 338 -13.56 0.26 20.04
CA LEU A 338 -13.67 -0.70 18.94
C LEU A 338 -14.58 -0.19 17.82
N ALA A 339 -15.77 0.31 18.16
CA ALA A 339 -16.72 0.81 17.16
C ALA A 339 -16.18 2.05 16.42
N SER A 340 -15.54 2.97 17.15
CA SER A 340 -14.90 4.17 16.59
C SER A 340 -13.78 3.79 15.61
N THR A 341 -12.84 2.95 16.06
CA THR A 341 -11.68 2.53 15.27
C THR A 341 -12.09 1.72 14.05
N GLU A 342 -13.04 0.80 14.20
CA GLU A 342 -13.57 -0.01 13.10
C GLU A 342 -14.21 0.88 12.04
N THR A 343 -15.03 1.84 12.45
CA THR A 343 -15.68 2.77 11.52
C THR A 343 -14.66 3.63 10.78
N ALA A 344 -13.73 4.27 11.50
CA ALA A 344 -12.74 5.15 10.91
C ALA A 344 -11.83 4.41 9.90
N THR A 345 -11.31 3.25 10.30
CA THR A 345 -10.39 2.45 9.47
C THR A 345 -11.11 1.88 8.24
N MET A 346 -12.27 1.26 8.43
CA MET A 346 -12.99 0.65 7.30
C MET A 346 -13.50 1.67 6.30
N ASN A 347 -13.83 2.89 6.72
CA ASN A 347 -14.20 3.95 5.79
C ASN A 347 -13.05 4.32 4.84
N LEU A 348 -11.82 4.35 5.33
CA LEU A 348 -10.63 4.60 4.51
C LEU A 348 -10.39 3.45 3.53
N PHE A 349 -10.49 2.19 3.97
CA PHE A 349 -10.34 1.06 3.04
C PHE A 349 -11.46 1.01 1.98
N ARG A 350 -12.71 1.35 2.35
CA ARG A 350 -13.80 1.49 1.38
C ARG A 350 -13.55 2.61 0.38
N GLU A 351 -13.02 3.74 0.84
CA GLU A 351 -12.62 4.84 -0.04
C GLU A 351 -11.52 4.38 -1.01
N ALA A 352 -10.48 3.68 -0.53
CA ALA A 352 -9.43 3.13 -1.39
C ALA A 352 -9.98 2.15 -2.43
N ILE A 353 -10.93 1.30 -2.04
CA ILE A 353 -11.63 0.38 -2.96
C ILE A 353 -12.40 1.18 -4.00
N GLN A 354 -13.18 2.18 -3.58
CA GLN A 354 -13.94 3.05 -4.49
C GLN A 354 -13.03 3.79 -5.48
N GLN A 355 -11.88 4.29 -5.02
CA GLN A 355 -10.87 4.93 -5.87
C GLN A 355 -10.29 3.96 -6.92
N SER A 356 -10.32 2.65 -6.65
CA SER A 356 -9.83 1.60 -7.56
C SER A 356 -10.90 0.93 -8.42
N SER A 357 -12.18 1.13 -8.13
CA SER A 357 -13.30 0.48 -8.82
C SER A 357 -13.51 1.04 -10.23
N LEU A 358 -14.10 0.21 -11.10
CA LEU A 358 -14.59 0.64 -12.41
C LEU A 358 -15.80 1.57 -12.26
N PRO A 359 -16.17 2.36 -13.30
CA PRO A 359 -17.29 3.32 -13.23
C PRO A 359 -18.65 2.70 -12.88
N ASP A 360 -18.86 1.41 -13.16
CA ASP A 360 -20.06 0.65 -12.82
C ASP A 360 -20.02 0.05 -11.40
N GLY A 361 -18.95 0.30 -10.65
CA GLY A 361 -18.73 -0.21 -9.30
C GLY A 361 -18.11 -1.61 -9.26
N ALA A 362 -17.83 -2.23 -10.42
CA ALA A 362 -17.14 -3.52 -10.45
C ALA A 362 -15.69 -3.39 -9.95
N PRO A 363 -15.07 -4.49 -9.45
CA PRO A 363 -13.66 -4.48 -9.09
C PRO A 363 -12.79 -4.02 -10.26
N GLY A 364 -11.97 -3.01 -10.01
CA GLY A 364 -10.95 -2.59 -10.97
C GLY A 364 -9.71 -3.46 -10.87
N TYR A 365 -8.55 -2.85 -11.03
CA TYR A 365 -7.30 -3.58 -11.19
C TYR A 365 -6.49 -3.66 -9.88
N LEU A 366 -6.76 -2.85 -8.86
CA LEU A 366 -5.88 -2.80 -7.68
C LEU A 366 -6.33 -3.81 -6.60
N TRP A 367 -5.42 -4.71 -6.21
CA TRP A 367 -5.64 -5.78 -5.25
C TRP A 367 -5.51 -5.32 -3.80
N TYR A 368 -4.51 -4.48 -3.49
CA TYR A 368 -4.20 -4.03 -2.13
C TYR A 368 -5.39 -3.41 -1.40
N PRO A 369 -6.24 -2.54 -1.99
CA PRO A 369 -7.41 -2.03 -1.28
C PRO A 369 -8.27 -3.12 -0.63
N TYR A 370 -8.43 -4.27 -1.32
CA TYR A 370 -9.11 -5.44 -0.79
C TYR A 370 -8.25 -6.21 0.21
N GLY A 371 -6.96 -6.41 -0.08
CA GLY A 371 -6.02 -7.09 0.82
C GLY A 371 -5.92 -6.41 2.20
N TYR A 372 -5.83 -5.08 2.23
CA TYR A 372 -5.82 -4.27 3.45
C TYR A 372 -7.11 -4.43 4.25
N ALA A 373 -8.28 -4.28 3.60
CA ALA A 373 -9.58 -4.47 4.24
C ALA A 373 -9.73 -5.86 4.86
N VAL A 374 -9.31 -6.90 4.12
CA VAL A 374 -9.33 -8.30 4.56
C VAL A 374 -8.39 -8.52 5.74
N GLY A 375 -7.17 -7.99 5.67
CA GLY A 375 -6.17 -8.07 6.73
C GLY A 375 -6.66 -7.45 8.04
N PHE A 376 -7.25 -6.25 7.96
CA PHE A 376 -7.87 -5.57 9.11
C PHE A 376 -8.98 -6.42 9.73
N LEU A 377 -9.92 -6.91 8.93
CA LEU A 377 -11.05 -7.71 9.42
C LEU A 377 -10.58 -9.04 10.02
N ALA A 378 -9.53 -9.66 9.47
CA ALA A 378 -8.91 -10.86 10.03
C ALA A 378 -8.29 -10.60 11.41
N ARG A 379 -7.56 -9.49 11.57
CA ARG A 379 -6.98 -9.05 12.86
C ARG A 379 -8.07 -8.76 13.89
N ARG A 380 -9.14 -8.05 13.50
CA ARG A 380 -10.29 -7.78 14.38
C ARG A 380 -11.00 -9.05 14.81
N ALA A 381 -11.22 -9.97 13.87
CA ALA A 381 -11.79 -11.27 14.21
C ALA A 381 -10.90 -12.01 15.22
N HIS A 382 -9.59 -12.02 15.03
CA HIS A 382 -8.66 -12.65 15.98
C HIS A 382 -8.67 -11.98 17.35
N PHE A 383 -8.70 -10.63 17.41
CA PHE A 383 -8.80 -9.87 18.66
C PHE A 383 -10.02 -10.27 19.47
N PHE A 384 -11.20 -10.36 18.85
CA PHE A 384 -12.43 -10.80 19.54
C PHE A 384 -12.37 -12.24 20.07
N LEU A 385 -11.47 -13.07 19.55
CA LEU A 385 -11.30 -14.45 20.01
C LEU A 385 -10.33 -14.58 21.18
N GLN A 386 -9.67 -13.50 21.61
CA GLN A 386 -8.77 -13.55 22.75
C GLN A 386 -9.51 -13.80 24.08
N PRO A 387 -8.97 -14.61 25.01
CA PRO A 387 -9.67 -15.00 26.23
C PRO A 387 -10.05 -13.83 27.16
N ASP A 388 -9.18 -12.83 27.27
CA ASP A 388 -9.36 -11.61 28.05
C ASP A 388 -10.48 -10.72 27.46
N VAL A 389 -10.50 -10.54 26.14
CA VAL A 389 -11.59 -9.85 25.44
C VAL A 389 -12.92 -10.57 25.63
N GLN A 390 -12.93 -11.91 25.54
CA GLN A 390 -14.12 -12.72 25.80
C GLN A 390 -14.58 -12.64 27.26
N GLN A 391 -13.65 -12.59 28.21
CA GLN A 391 -13.95 -12.44 29.63
C GLN A 391 -14.59 -11.07 29.91
N LEU A 392 -14.10 -10.01 29.27
CA LEU A 392 -14.56 -8.64 29.50
C LEU A 392 -15.89 -8.34 28.80
N LEU A 393 -16.03 -8.69 27.51
CA LEU A 393 -17.23 -8.41 26.72
C LEU A 393 -18.33 -9.48 26.87
N GLY A 394 -17.98 -10.63 27.44
CA GLY A 394 -18.79 -11.83 27.42
C GLY A 394 -18.61 -12.63 26.14
N SER A 395 -18.37 -13.94 26.29
CA SER A 395 -18.01 -14.82 25.17
C SER A 395 -19.00 -14.77 24.00
N ALA A 396 -20.31 -14.73 24.26
CA ALA A 396 -21.31 -14.68 23.19
C ALA A 396 -21.21 -13.40 22.34
N VAL A 397 -20.98 -12.24 22.97
CA VAL A 397 -20.83 -10.96 22.27
C VAL A 397 -19.56 -10.95 21.43
N ALA A 398 -18.45 -11.40 22.03
CA ALA A 398 -17.15 -11.47 21.36
C ALA A 398 -17.19 -12.42 20.14
N TRP A 399 -17.77 -13.62 20.27
CA TRP A 399 -17.98 -14.54 19.15
C TRP A 399 -18.84 -13.94 18.03
N ASN A 400 -19.91 -13.21 18.37
CA ASN A 400 -20.75 -12.56 17.37
C ASN A 400 -20.00 -11.49 16.58
N LYS A 401 -19.16 -10.70 17.26
CA LYS A 401 -18.31 -9.69 16.62
C LYS A 401 -17.24 -10.33 15.74
N ALA A 402 -16.56 -11.38 16.23
CA ALA A 402 -15.61 -12.15 15.42
C ALA A 402 -16.25 -12.71 14.14
N ALA A 403 -17.42 -13.34 14.28
CA ALA A 403 -18.18 -13.86 13.15
C ALA A 403 -18.63 -12.77 12.18
N ALA A 404 -18.99 -11.57 12.67
CA ALA A 404 -19.35 -10.43 11.82
C ALA A 404 -18.16 -9.92 11.00
N ALA A 405 -16.99 -9.72 11.62
CA ALA A 405 -15.77 -9.30 10.94
C ALA A 405 -15.36 -10.32 9.86
N MET A 406 -15.42 -11.61 10.21
CA MET A 406 -15.17 -12.70 9.27
C MET A 406 -16.15 -12.73 8.09
N ARG A 407 -17.44 -12.46 8.29
CA ARG A 407 -18.41 -12.35 7.18
C ARG A 407 -18.06 -11.19 6.26
N GLN A 408 -17.74 -10.02 6.82
CA GLN A 408 -17.33 -8.87 6.01
C GLN A 408 -16.06 -9.18 5.20
N MET A 409 -15.09 -9.85 5.81
CA MET A 409 -13.84 -10.27 5.15
C MET A 409 -14.13 -11.08 3.88
N LEU A 410 -15.05 -12.04 3.98
CA LEU A 410 -15.44 -12.88 2.83
C LEU A 410 -16.17 -12.10 1.74
N CYS A 411 -16.98 -11.10 2.09
CA CYS A 411 -17.60 -10.24 1.09
C CYS A 411 -16.54 -9.51 0.26
N TRP A 412 -15.47 -9.03 0.90
CA TRP A 412 -14.37 -8.36 0.21
C TRP A 412 -13.48 -9.31 -0.61
N CYS A 413 -13.45 -10.59 -0.27
CA CYS A 413 -12.74 -11.63 -1.05
C CYS A 413 -13.57 -12.23 -2.21
N SER A 414 -14.85 -11.89 -2.34
CA SER A 414 -15.75 -12.49 -3.33
C SER A 414 -15.45 -12.05 -4.78
N THR A 415 -16.22 -12.58 -5.75
CA THR A 415 -16.12 -12.17 -7.18
C THR A 415 -16.42 -10.69 -7.37
N ALA A 416 -17.29 -10.11 -6.54
CA ALA A 416 -17.58 -8.69 -6.51
C ALA A 416 -16.52 -7.85 -5.77
N GLY A 417 -15.45 -8.48 -5.27
CA GLY A 417 -14.31 -7.84 -4.61
C GLY A 417 -12.97 -8.34 -5.16
N GLY A 418 -12.05 -8.68 -4.26
CA GLY A 418 -10.67 -9.03 -4.61
C GLY A 418 -10.54 -10.19 -5.60
N ALA A 419 -11.42 -11.19 -5.57
CA ALA A 419 -11.36 -12.29 -6.55
C ALA A 419 -11.61 -11.81 -7.98
N GLY A 420 -12.49 -10.81 -8.14
CA GLY A 420 -12.72 -10.14 -9.42
C GLY A 420 -11.47 -9.42 -9.92
N VAL A 421 -10.70 -8.81 -9.01
CA VAL A 421 -9.41 -8.17 -9.34
C VAL A 421 -8.40 -9.19 -9.89
N LEU A 422 -8.26 -10.34 -9.22
CA LEU A 422 -7.33 -11.40 -9.63
C LEU A 422 -7.62 -11.91 -11.04
N ALA A 423 -8.88 -11.84 -11.49
CA ALA A 423 -9.30 -12.31 -12.80
C ALA A 423 -8.79 -11.44 -13.97
N HIS A 424 -8.39 -10.19 -13.70
CA HIS A 424 -7.83 -9.29 -14.72
C HIS A 424 -6.39 -9.64 -15.09
N TYR A 425 -5.70 -10.43 -14.26
CA TYR A 425 -4.26 -10.66 -14.38
C TYR A 425 -3.87 -11.98 -15.02
N VAL A 426 -2.66 -11.97 -15.59
CA VAL A 426 -1.90 -13.20 -15.90
C VAL A 426 -0.67 -13.21 -15.03
N MET A 427 -0.48 -14.28 -14.26
CA MET A 427 0.73 -14.42 -13.45
C MET A 427 1.99 -14.38 -14.32
N THR A 428 2.83 -13.38 -14.04
CA THR A 428 4.18 -13.23 -14.56
C THR A 428 5.22 -13.60 -13.49
N PRO A 429 6.49 -13.83 -13.86
CA PRO A 429 7.55 -14.13 -12.88
C PRO A 429 7.83 -12.99 -11.89
N THR A 430 7.35 -11.78 -12.14
CA THR A 430 7.55 -10.61 -11.27
C THR A 430 6.46 -10.45 -10.22
N ASP A 431 5.37 -11.23 -10.28
CA ASP A 431 4.21 -11.08 -9.38
C ASP A 431 4.36 -11.92 -8.09
N GLU A 432 5.59 -12.11 -7.59
CA GLU A 432 5.86 -12.94 -6.42
C GLU A 432 5.16 -12.40 -5.15
N GLN A 433 5.16 -11.07 -4.97
CA GLN A 433 4.52 -10.44 -3.81
C GLN A 433 3.00 -10.67 -3.81
N LEU A 434 2.32 -10.47 -4.95
CA LEU A 434 0.89 -10.78 -5.07
C LEU A 434 0.58 -12.23 -4.71
N LEU A 435 1.41 -13.19 -5.13
CA LEU A 435 1.18 -14.59 -4.78
C LEU A 435 1.26 -14.82 -3.27
N GLN A 436 2.24 -14.22 -2.59
CA GLN A 436 2.36 -14.33 -1.13
C GLN A 436 1.13 -13.72 -0.43
N ASP A 437 0.62 -12.61 -0.93
CA ASP A 437 -0.56 -11.96 -0.35
C ASP A 437 -1.84 -12.76 -0.58
N VAL A 438 -2.04 -13.30 -1.79
CA VAL A 438 -3.17 -14.19 -2.12
C VAL A 438 -3.12 -15.46 -1.27
N GLU A 439 -1.94 -16.04 -1.07
CA GLU A 439 -1.73 -17.16 -0.15
C GLU A 439 -2.17 -16.80 1.27
N GLY A 440 -1.69 -15.68 1.80
CA GLY A 440 -2.05 -15.19 3.13
C GLY A 440 -3.56 -15.00 3.28
N VAL A 441 -4.23 -14.40 2.29
CA VAL A 441 -5.69 -14.20 2.30
C VAL A 441 -6.43 -15.53 2.26
N LEU A 442 -6.00 -16.47 1.40
CA LEU A 442 -6.59 -17.81 1.31
C LEU A 442 -6.49 -18.55 2.64
N GLU A 443 -5.32 -18.53 3.28
CA GLU A 443 -5.10 -19.17 4.58
C GLU A 443 -6.02 -18.61 5.66
N HIS A 444 -6.15 -17.29 5.76
CA HIS A 444 -7.01 -16.64 6.74
C HIS A 444 -8.50 -16.94 6.49
N CYS A 445 -8.95 -16.82 5.24
CA CYS A 445 -10.35 -17.09 4.88
C CYS A 445 -10.73 -18.57 5.06
N CYS A 446 -9.81 -19.49 4.78
CA CYS A 446 -10.07 -20.93 4.84
C CYS A 446 -9.88 -21.54 6.23
N GLU A 447 -9.03 -20.98 7.10
CA GLU A 447 -8.87 -21.49 8.47
C GLU A 447 -10.00 -21.03 9.41
N ALA A 448 -10.65 -19.91 9.11
CA ALA A 448 -11.66 -19.31 9.97
C ALA A 448 -12.89 -20.21 10.28
N PRO A 449 -13.46 -21.01 9.35
CA PRO A 449 -14.51 -21.98 9.68
C PRO A 449 -14.11 -22.95 10.77
N ARG A 450 -12.86 -23.43 10.76
CA ARG A 450 -12.35 -24.36 11.75
C ARG A 450 -12.26 -23.72 13.13
N ARG A 451 -11.86 -22.44 13.19
CA ARG A 451 -11.85 -21.67 14.44
C ARG A 451 -13.28 -21.48 14.97
N LEU A 452 -14.24 -21.20 14.10
CA LEU A 452 -15.66 -21.04 14.46
C LEU A 452 -16.29 -22.35 14.93
N GLN A 453 -15.92 -23.50 14.38
CA GLN A 453 -16.42 -24.81 14.83
C GLN A 453 -16.02 -25.16 16.27
N GLN A 454 -14.92 -24.58 16.77
CA GLN A 454 -14.50 -24.76 18.16
C GLN A 454 -15.37 -23.96 19.13
N ALA A 455 -16.22 -23.05 18.64
CA ALA A 455 -17.09 -22.24 19.47
C ALA A 455 -18.42 -22.96 19.74
N PRO A 456 -18.85 -23.07 21.00
CA PRO A 456 -20.11 -23.72 21.36
C PRO A 456 -21.38 -23.03 20.81
N PHE A 457 -21.26 -21.81 20.24
CA PHE A 457 -22.40 -20.98 19.81
C PHE A 457 -22.31 -20.40 18.37
N ALA A 458 -21.24 -20.64 17.60
CA ALA A 458 -20.94 -19.79 16.43
C ALA A 458 -21.68 -20.12 15.14
N LEU A 459 -22.10 -21.37 14.89
CA LEU A 459 -22.70 -21.70 13.58
C LEU A 459 -24.11 -21.09 13.41
N SER A 460 -24.88 -20.93 14.49
CA SER A 460 -26.19 -20.29 14.45
C SER A 460 -26.11 -18.76 14.31
N THR A 461 -25.03 -18.13 14.78
CA THR A 461 -24.84 -16.66 14.71
C THR A 461 -24.19 -16.19 13.41
N LEU A 462 -23.70 -17.11 12.57
CA LEU A 462 -23.37 -16.84 11.17
C LEU A 462 -24.63 -16.66 10.29
N ALA A 463 -25.79 -17.17 10.74
CA ALA A 463 -27.06 -17.18 10.00
C ALA A 463 -27.67 -15.80 9.80
N SER A 464 -27.37 -14.86 10.71
CA SER A 464 -27.83 -13.47 10.68
C SER A 464 -27.40 -12.77 9.38
N ALA A 465 -28.32 -12.06 8.73
CA ALA A 465 -28.03 -11.27 7.55
C ALA A 465 -26.94 -10.22 7.85
N PRO A 466 -26.06 -9.88 6.88
CA PRO A 466 -25.21 -8.71 7.00
C PRO A 466 -26.08 -7.45 7.15
N PRO A 467 -25.60 -6.39 7.82
CA PRO A 467 -26.31 -5.10 7.83
C PRO A 467 -26.46 -4.61 6.38
N SER A 468 -27.68 -4.71 5.85
CA SER A 468 -28.00 -4.40 4.46
C SER A 468 -28.43 -2.93 4.35
N SER A 469 -27.50 -2.04 3.99
CA SER A 469 -27.78 -0.71 3.38
C SER A 469 -26.54 0.21 3.22
N GLU A 470 -25.33 -0.20 3.59
CA GLU A 470 -24.19 0.72 3.52
C GLU A 470 -23.70 0.95 2.06
N PRO A 471 -23.56 2.22 1.62
CA PRO A 471 -22.99 2.55 0.31
C PRO A 471 -21.58 1.98 0.17
N GLY A 472 -21.26 1.36 -0.98
CA GLY A 472 -19.93 0.86 -1.30
C GLY A 472 -19.63 -0.58 -0.89
N HIS A 473 -20.59 -1.29 -0.28
CA HIS A 473 -20.46 -2.75 -0.10
C HIS A 473 -20.61 -3.47 -1.45
N PRO A 474 -19.74 -4.44 -1.80
CA PRO A 474 -19.94 -5.26 -2.99
C PRO A 474 -21.33 -5.89 -2.92
N ALA A 475 -22.08 -5.83 -4.03
CA ALA A 475 -23.43 -6.36 -4.10
C ALA A 475 -23.41 -7.81 -3.62
N ALA A 476 -24.10 -8.08 -2.51
CA ALA A 476 -24.09 -9.40 -1.92
C ALA A 476 -24.60 -10.45 -2.93
N SER A 477 -23.92 -11.59 -3.00
CA SER A 477 -24.39 -12.82 -3.65
C SER A 477 -25.86 -13.11 -3.29
N PRO A 478 -26.61 -13.87 -4.12
CA PRO A 478 -28.06 -14.03 -4.00
C PRO A 478 -28.54 -14.24 -2.56
N GLN A 479 -29.60 -13.50 -2.18
CA GLN A 479 -30.16 -13.45 -0.82
C GLN A 479 -30.63 -14.84 -0.35
N LEU A 480 -29.72 -15.61 0.23
CA LEU A 480 -30.03 -16.84 0.96
C LEU A 480 -30.67 -16.48 2.31
N GLY A 481 -31.77 -17.16 2.65
CA GLY A 481 -32.48 -16.97 3.91
C GLY A 481 -31.60 -17.11 5.17
N PRO A 482 -32.05 -16.62 6.33
CA PRO A 482 -31.25 -16.50 7.56
C PRO A 482 -31.09 -17.83 8.33
N SER A 483 -31.01 -18.97 7.64
CA SER A 483 -30.81 -20.28 8.27
C SER A 483 -29.32 -20.52 8.59
N ALA A 484 -29.03 -21.36 9.59
CA ALA A 484 -27.66 -21.76 9.92
C ALA A 484 -26.96 -22.47 8.75
N SER A 485 -27.71 -23.20 7.92
CA SER A 485 -27.22 -23.71 6.65
C SER A 485 -26.86 -22.58 5.69
N GLY A 486 -27.71 -21.56 5.57
CA GLY A 486 -27.48 -20.37 4.72
C GLY A 486 -26.15 -19.67 5.00
N ALA A 487 -25.70 -19.67 6.25
CA ALA A 487 -24.43 -19.06 6.62
C ALA A 487 -23.20 -19.84 6.17
N GLY A 488 -23.21 -21.16 6.40
CA GLY A 488 -22.13 -22.04 5.95
C GLY A 488 -22.04 -22.06 4.43
N ILE A 489 -23.19 -21.99 3.75
CA ILE A 489 -23.27 -21.86 2.30
C ILE A 489 -22.60 -20.57 1.85
N ARG A 490 -22.99 -19.40 2.38
CA ARG A 490 -22.39 -18.09 2.02
C ARG A 490 -20.88 -18.07 2.24
N TRP A 491 -20.42 -18.68 3.33
CA TRP A 491 -18.98 -18.78 3.61
C TRP A 491 -18.26 -19.54 2.50
N LEU A 492 -18.73 -20.76 2.22
CA LEU A 492 -18.09 -21.62 1.26
C LEU A 492 -18.20 -21.06 -0.17
N VAL A 493 -19.30 -20.37 -0.51
CA VAL A 493 -19.45 -19.60 -1.75
C VAL A 493 -18.28 -18.62 -1.90
N ALA A 494 -18.04 -17.75 -0.91
CA ALA A 494 -16.95 -16.77 -0.99
C ALA A 494 -15.56 -17.42 -1.10
N CYS A 495 -15.32 -18.53 -0.38
CA CYS A 495 -14.06 -19.28 -0.53
C CYS A 495 -13.89 -19.88 -1.93
N LEU A 496 -14.96 -20.40 -2.53
CA LEU A 496 -14.93 -20.95 -3.89
C LEU A 496 -14.75 -19.85 -4.94
N GLU A 497 -15.36 -18.68 -4.75
CA GLU A 497 -15.16 -17.52 -5.61
C GLU A 497 -13.75 -16.94 -5.52
N LEU A 498 -13.18 -16.83 -4.31
CA LEU A 498 -11.77 -16.46 -4.12
C LEU A 498 -10.84 -17.43 -4.84
N TRP A 499 -11.13 -18.73 -4.75
CA TRP A 499 -10.38 -19.76 -5.48
C TRP A 499 -10.56 -19.69 -7.00
N ASP A 500 -11.73 -19.26 -7.48
CA ASP A 500 -11.95 -18.98 -8.91
C ASP A 500 -11.07 -17.84 -9.41
N GLY A 501 -10.98 -16.73 -8.65
CA GLY A 501 -10.04 -15.63 -8.93
C GLY A 501 -8.58 -16.11 -8.97
N ALA A 502 -8.17 -16.93 -8.00
CA ALA A 502 -6.83 -17.54 -8.00
C ALA A 502 -6.61 -18.47 -9.22
N CYS A 503 -7.64 -19.18 -9.68
CA CYS A 503 -7.57 -19.98 -10.90
C CYS A 503 -7.36 -19.11 -12.16
N TRP A 504 -7.99 -17.94 -12.23
CA TRP A 504 -7.77 -16.98 -13.31
C TRP A 504 -6.36 -16.38 -13.31
N LEU A 505 -5.88 -15.91 -12.15
CA LEU A 505 -4.51 -15.41 -11.99
C LEU A 505 -3.49 -16.43 -12.49
N MET A 506 -3.71 -17.71 -12.15
CA MET A 506 -2.85 -18.84 -12.50
C MET A 506 -3.24 -19.52 -13.82
N ARG A 507 -3.96 -18.83 -14.73
CA ARG A 507 -4.41 -19.43 -16.00
C ARG A 507 -3.24 -20.00 -16.80
N GLY A 508 -3.40 -21.25 -17.26
CA GLY A 508 -2.36 -21.97 -17.99
C GLY A 508 -1.20 -22.49 -17.13
N ARG A 509 -1.28 -22.35 -15.81
CA ARG A 509 -0.31 -22.90 -14.83
C ARG A 509 -1.00 -23.87 -13.88
N ALA A 510 -0.19 -24.74 -13.27
CA ALA A 510 -0.62 -25.58 -12.16
C ALA A 510 -0.83 -24.71 -10.91
N LYS A 511 -1.93 -24.95 -10.19
CA LYS A 511 -2.24 -24.20 -8.98
C LYS A 511 -1.42 -24.77 -7.82
N PRO A 512 -0.96 -23.95 -6.86
CA PRO A 512 -0.17 -24.45 -5.75
C PRO A 512 -0.94 -25.49 -4.93
N ALA A 513 -0.37 -26.68 -4.78
CA ALA A 513 -1.05 -27.80 -4.13
C ALA A 513 -1.40 -27.51 -2.66
N HIS A 514 -0.61 -26.67 -1.99
CA HIS A 514 -0.87 -26.26 -0.61
C HIS A 514 -2.07 -25.30 -0.50
N TRP A 515 -2.26 -24.36 -1.45
CA TRP A 515 -3.47 -23.52 -1.48
C TRP A 515 -4.74 -24.36 -1.65
N LEU A 516 -4.72 -25.34 -2.58
CA LEU A 516 -5.84 -26.26 -2.74
C LEU A 516 -6.09 -27.08 -1.47
N ALA A 517 -5.04 -27.53 -0.80
CA ALA A 517 -5.17 -28.30 0.45
C ALA A 517 -5.85 -27.47 1.56
N VAL A 518 -5.53 -26.18 1.65
CA VAL A 518 -6.16 -25.23 2.58
C VAL A 518 -7.66 -25.08 2.29
N LEU A 519 -8.04 -24.86 1.03
CA LEU A 519 -9.45 -24.79 0.62
C LEU A 519 -10.20 -26.10 0.89
N MET A 520 -9.61 -27.24 0.53
CA MET A 520 -10.22 -28.55 0.77
C MET A 520 -10.42 -28.83 2.26
N LYS A 521 -9.49 -28.38 3.11
CA LYS A 521 -9.60 -28.49 4.56
C LYS A 521 -10.74 -27.62 5.10
N ALA A 522 -10.92 -26.41 4.57
CA ALA A 522 -12.07 -25.56 4.88
C ALA A 522 -13.39 -26.20 4.45
N ALA A 523 -13.47 -26.73 3.23
CA ALA A 523 -14.66 -27.39 2.72
C ALA A 523 -15.09 -28.60 3.59
N LYS A 524 -14.13 -29.36 4.15
CA LYS A 524 -14.43 -30.48 5.07
C LYS A 524 -15.20 -30.08 6.32
N CYS A 525 -15.19 -28.80 6.70
CA CYS A 525 -15.97 -28.30 7.83
C CYS A 525 -17.49 -28.25 7.56
N PHE A 526 -17.94 -28.44 6.32
CA PHE A 526 -19.35 -28.35 5.94
C PHE A 526 -19.89 -29.70 5.50
N ASP A 527 -21.15 -30.01 5.78
CA ASP A 527 -21.78 -31.25 5.33
C ASP A 527 -21.91 -31.31 3.79
N PRO A 528 -22.01 -32.52 3.18
CA PRO A 528 -22.07 -32.68 1.73
C PRO A 528 -23.16 -31.85 1.03
N ALA A 529 -24.32 -31.68 1.66
CA ALA A 529 -25.43 -30.89 1.11
C ALA A 529 -25.07 -29.39 1.04
N VAL A 530 -24.49 -28.84 2.11
CA VAL A 530 -24.02 -27.44 2.15
C VAL A 530 -22.94 -27.21 1.10
N ARG A 531 -22.02 -28.17 0.91
CA ARG A 531 -20.98 -28.07 -0.12
C ARG A 531 -21.53 -28.08 -1.54
N ALA A 532 -22.50 -28.95 -1.81
CA ALA A 532 -23.14 -29.03 -3.12
C ALA A 532 -23.89 -27.73 -3.45
N GLU A 533 -24.71 -27.25 -2.51
CA GLU A 533 -25.47 -26.01 -2.67
C GLU A 533 -24.54 -24.79 -2.82
N ALA A 534 -23.48 -24.68 -2.01
CA ALA A 534 -22.50 -23.61 -2.16
C ALA A 534 -21.80 -23.64 -3.52
N ALA A 535 -21.46 -24.82 -4.05
CA ALA A 535 -20.84 -24.94 -5.35
C ALA A 535 -21.78 -24.58 -6.51
N GLU A 536 -23.08 -24.80 -6.36
CA GLU A 536 -24.10 -24.36 -7.33
C GLU A 536 -24.31 -22.84 -7.31
N LEU A 537 -24.22 -22.22 -6.14
CA LEU A 537 -24.46 -20.79 -5.95
C LEU A 537 -23.24 -19.90 -6.22
N ALA A 538 -22.03 -20.45 -6.10
CA ALA A 538 -20.80 -19.70 -6.35
C ALA A 538 -20.73 -19.27 -7.83
N GLN A 539 -20.44 -17.98 -8.05
CA GLN A 539 -20.36 -17.39 -9.39
C GLN A 539 -19.02 -17.70 -10.08
N VAL A 540 -18.71 -18.99 -10.24
CA VAL A 540 -17.42 -19.43 -10.77
C VAL A 540 -17.40 -19.39 -12.30
N THR A 541 -16.33 -18.85 -12.85
CA THR A 541 -16.18 -18.61 -14.29
C THR A 541 -14.95 -19.27 -14.88
N SER A 542 -13.95 -19.66 -14.08
CA SER A 542 -12.77 -20.36 -14.56
C SER A 542 -13.09 -21.80 -14.97
N VAL A 543 -12.43 -22.27 -16.03
CA VAL A 543 -12.63 -23.64 -16.55
C VAL A 543 -12.35 -24.72 -15.48
N PRO A 544 -11.28 -24.64 -14.66
CA PRO A 544 -11.05 -25.63 -13.60
C PRO A 544 -12.18 -25.68 -12.58
N MET A 545 -12.71 -24.52 -12.18
CA MET A 545 -13.81 -24.46 -11.21
C MET A 545 -15.11 -25.02 -11.75
N GLN A 546 -15.45 -24.70 -13.00
CA GLN A 546 -16.62 -25.28 -13.67
C GLN A 546 -16.52 -26.81 -13.76
N ARG A 547 -15.34 -27.35 -14.06
CA ARG A 547 -15.10 -28.81 -14.10
C ARG A 547 -15.19 -29.46 -12.71
N ALA A 548 -14.83 -28.73 -11.65
CA ALA A 548 -14.86 -29.22 -10.28
C ALA A 548 -16.21 -29.01 -9.59
N GLN A 549 -17.16 -28.28 -10.18
CA GLN A 549 -18.38 -27.82 -9.52
C GLN A 549 -19.15 -28.95 -8.82
N GLN A 550 -19.42 -30.05 -9.53
CA GLN A 550 -20.15 -31.21 -8.99
C GLN A 550 -19.32 -32.07 -8.01
N LEU A 551 -18.02 -31.83 -7.92
CA LEU A 551 -17.11 -32.62 -7.08
C LEU A 551 -16.97 -32.06 -5.66
N TRP A 552 -17.37 -30.81 -5.42
CA TRP A 552 -17.30 -30.18 -4.10
C TRP A 552 -18.25 -30.81 -3.07
N GLY A 553 -19.43 -31.27 -3.49
CA GLY A 553 -20.37 -32.02 -2.64
C GLY A 553 -19.72 -33.28 -2.04
N PRO A 554 -19.26 -34.25 -2.86
CA PRO A 554 -18.54 -35.43 -2.39
C PRO A 554 -17.15 -35.15 -1.78
N LEU A 555 -16.51 -34.06 -2.22
CA LEU A 555 -15.16 -33.63 -1.81
C LEU A 555 -14.09 -34.72 -2.00
N ASN A 556 -14.09 -35.40 -3.14
CA ASN A 556 -13.14 -36.46 -3.45
C ASN A 556 -11.78 -35.88 -3.91
N PRO A 557 -10.69 -35.99 -3.11
CA PRO A 557 -9.38 -35.44 -3.49
C PRO A 557 -8.80 -36.05 -4.76
N GLN A 558 -9.06 -37.33 -5.03
CA GLN A 558 -8.54 -38.02 -6.22
C GLN A 558 -9.17 -37.48 -7.51
N ALA A 559 -10.38 -36.93 -7.44
CA ALA A 559 -11.06 -36.34 -8.58
C ALA A 559 -10.77 -34.84 -8.70
N ILE A 560 -10.67 -34.12 -7.57
CA ILE A 560 -10.48 -32.66 -7.52
C ILE A 560 -9.04 -32.27 -7.86
N LYS A 561 -8.04 -32.89 -7.24
CA LYS A 561 -6.63 -32.50 -7.39
C LYS A 561 -6.15 -32.47 -8.85
N PRO A 562 -6.41 -33.49 -9.68
CA PRO A 562 -5.96 -33.48 -11.07
C PRO A 562 -6.54 -32.34 -11.91
N ILE A 563 -7.66 -31.72 -11.50
CA ILE A 563 -8.27 -30.59 -12.22
C ILE A 563 -7.45 -29.31 -12.02
N PHE A 564 -6.89 -29.11 -10.82
CA PHE A 564 -6.18 -27.87 -10.45
C PHE A 564 -4.65 -28.00 -10.49
N GLU A 565 -4.11 -29.19 -10.22
CA GLU A 565 -2.67 -29.46 -10.25
C GLU A 565 -2.16 -29.71 -11.68
N ALA A 566 -3.04 -30.05 -12.63
CA ALA A 566 -2.71 -30.01 -14.05
C ALA A 566 -2.76 -28.56 -14.53
N ALA A 567 -1.75 -28.11 -15.28
CA ALA A 567 -1.85 -26.85 -15.99
C ALA A 567 -3.06 -26.90 -16.94
N ASP A 568 -3.81 -25.80 -17.07
CA ASP A 568 -5.00 -25.68 -17.93
C ASP A 568 -4.69 -25.79 -19.44
N VAL A 569 -3.58 -26.43 -19.80
CA VAL A 569 -3.22 -26.78 -21.16
C VAL A 569 -4.27 -27.76 -21.66
N GLN A 570 -5.33 -27.22 -22.25
CA GLN A 570 -6.01 -27.88 -23.37
C GLN A 570 -4.88 -28.45 -24.25
N PRO A 571 -4.81 -29.77 -24.48
CA PRO A 571 -3.83 -30.32 -25.39
C PRO A 571 -4.13 -29.74 -26.77
N ALA A 572 -3.50 -28.61 -27.10
CA ALA A 572 -3.65 -27.95 -28.38
C ALA A 572 -3.23 -28.96 -29.44
N ALA A 573 -4.21 -29.41 -30.22
CA ALA A 573 -4.15 -30.16 -31.46
C ALA A 573 -2.73 -30.52 -31.96
N THR A 574 -2.04 -31.43 -31.25
CA THR A 574 -0.74 -31.98 -31.68
C THR A 574 -0.92 -33.29 -32.45
N ARG A 575 -2.02 -33.38 -33.21
CA ARG A 575 -2.27 -34.34 -34.31
C ARG A 575 -2.55 -33.44 -35.52
N GLU A 576 -1.80 -33.36 -36.61
CA GLU A 576 -0.89 -34.29 -37.25
C GLU A 576 0.20 -33.48 -37.99
N ILE A 577 1.47 -33.64 -37.62
CA ILE A 577 2.55 -33.52 -38.60
C ILE A 577 3.33 -34.81 -38.50
N LYS A 578 2.76 -35.89 -39.06
CA LYS A 578 3.56 -37.05 -39.44
C LYS A 578 4.53 -36.57 -40.53
N ARG A 579 5.78 -36.31 -40.14
CA ARG A 579 6.90 -36.24 -41.08
C ARG A 579 6.83 -37.46 -41.99
N ARG A 580 6.51 -37.26 -43.27
CA ARG A 580 6.84 -38.23 -44.31
C ARG A 580 8.35 -38.42 -44.26
N ARG A 581 8.80 -39.63 -43.93
CA ARG A 581 10.18 -40.05 -44.17
C ARG A 581 10.37 -40.04 -45.68
N LEU A 582 11.31 -39.21 -46.16
CA LEU A 582 12.05 -39.46 -47.38
C LEU A 582 13.24 -40.35 -47.04
#